data_AF-A0A1F9D4Q4-F1
#
_entry.id   AF-A0A1F9D4Q4-F1
#
_cell.length_a   1.000
_cell.length_b   1.000
_cell.length_c   1.000
_cell.angle_alpha   90.00
_cell.angle_beta   90.00
_cell.angle_gamma   90.00
#
_symmetry.space_group_name_H-M   'P 1'
#
loop_
_entity.id
_entity.type
_entity.pdbx_description
1 polymer ?
#
loop_
_entity_poly.entity_id
_entity_poly.type
_entity_poly.pdbx_seq_one_letter_code
_entity_poly.pdbx_strand_id
1 'polypeptide(L)'
;MKKIILSCLVVLVLFSVPFTLFAAKEVKVEVLYMNHGPLLPSIEQIKKVFSQYGSKITVSWYDFETKEGEQFMAKKGVTQHVPLIIWLDGRSSLPVNGKEIKFVGFPTGSGPAFFQGKWTMEDLRNGLDQITNKK
;
A
#
# COMPACT_ATOMS: atom_id res chain seq x y z
N MET A 1 32.34 -63.04 21.52
CA MET A 1 32.66 -61.79 20.79
C MET A 1 31.73 -61.66 19.59
N LYS A 2 31.25 -60.44 19.32
CA LYS A 2 30.39 -59.97 18.21
C LYS A 2 28.89 -60.26 18.34
N LYS A 3 27.97 -59.31 18.15
CA LYS A 3 27.99 -57.84 18.08
C LYS A 3 26.53 -57.45 18.33
N ILE A 4 26.30 -56.69 19.40
CA ILE A 4 24.99 -56.15 19.79
C ILE A 4 24.73 -54.90 18.91
N ILE A 5 23.45 -54.54 18.76
CA ILE A 5 22.93 -53.22 18.40
C ILE A 5 22.82 -52.95 16.88
N LEU A 6 21.70 -53.38 16.31
CA LEU A 6 21.18 -52.84 15.05
C LEU A 6 19.70 -52.47 15.24
N SER A 7 19.40 -51.47 16.08
CA SER A 7 18.01 -51.05 16.29
C SER A 7 17.83 -49.63 16.84
N CYS A 8 18.64 -48.65 16.42
CA CYS A 8 18.50 -47.25 16.89
C CYS A 8 18.56 -46.17 15.78
N LEU A 9 18.44 -46.52 14.49
CA LEU A 9 18.66 -45.54 13.41
C LEU A 9 17.41 -45.23 12.57
N VAL A 10 16.21 -45.19 13.17
CA VAL A 10 14.97 -44.82 12.45
C VAL A 10 14.23 -43.63 13.09
N VAL A 11 14.72 -43.05 14.20
CA VAL A 11 13.91 -42.08 14.97
C VAL A 11 14.18 -40.60 14.65
N LEU A 12 15.12 -40.23 13.77
CA LEU A 12 15.57 -38.83 13.67
C LEU A 12 15.48 -38.17 12.27
N VAL A 13 14.45 -38.45 11.49
CA VAL A 13 14.26 -37.79 10.16
C VAL A 13 12.91 -37.05 10.02
N LEU A 14 12.04 -37.08 11.03
CA LEU A 14 10.67 -36.54 10.92
C LEU A 14 10.44 -35.09 11.39
N PHE A 15 11.48 -34.29 11.65
CA PHE A 15 11.30 -32.93 12.19
C PHE A 15 12.01 -31.79 11.45
N SER A 16 12.40 -31.99 10.20
CA SER A 16 12.80 -30.89 9.31
C SER A 16 11.65 -30.54 8.35
N VAL A 17 10.47 -30.21 8.88
CA VAL A 17 9.49 -29.46 8.09
C VAL A 17 9.96 -28.00 8.14
N PRO A 18 10.44 -27.40 7.05
CA PRO A 18 10.74 -25.98 7.07
C PRO A 18 9.42 -25.27 7.34
N PHE A 19 9.31 -24.60 8.48
CA PHE A 19 8.31 -23.56 8.67
C PHE A 19 8.63 -22.48 7.62
N THR A 20 8.02 -22.59 6.45
CA THR A 20 7.92 -21.46 5.55
C THR A 20 7.05 -20.45 6.25
N LEU A 21 7.66 -19.48 6.95
CA LEU A 21 6.99 -18.25 7.32
C LEU A 21 6.49 -17.65 6.00
N PHE A 22 5.21 -17.81 5.71
CA PHE A 22 4.54 -17.02 4.69
C PHE A 22 4.52 -15.59 5.22
N ALA A 23 5.56 -14.81 4.90
CA ALA A 23 5.52 -13.37 5.09
C ALA A 23 4.26 -12.87 4.37
N ALA A 24 3.36 -12.22 5.13
CA ALA A 24 2.17 -11.62 4.54
C ALA A 24 2.62 -10.70 3.41
N LYS A 25 1.99 -10.83 2.23
CA LYS A 25 2.31 -10.02 1.06
C LYS A 25 2.23 -8.55 1.46
N GLU A 26 3.36 -7.86 1.33
CA GLU A 26 3.43 -6.41 1.53
C GLU A 26 2.60 -5.69 0.47
N VAL A 27 1.74 -4.78 0.91
CA VAL A 27 0.87 -3.99 0.02
C VAL A 27 1.69 -2.87 -0.59
N LYS A 28 1.64 -2.74 -1.91
CA LYS A 28 2.31 -1.64 -2.61
C LYS A 28 1.40 -0.43 -2.68
N VAL A 29 1.88 0.70 -2.19
CA VAL A 29 1.22 2.00 -2.27
C VAL A 29 2.05 2.89 -3.18
N GLU A 30 1.45 3.35 -4.26
CA GLU A 30 2.09 4.32 -5.16
C GLU A 30 1.31 5.64 -5.08
N VAL A 31 2.00 6.76 -4.88
CA VAL A 31 1.39 8.08 -4.78
C VAL A 31 1.97 8.99 -5.84
N LEU A 32 1.15 9.45 -6.77
CA LEU A 32 1.48 10.56 -7.66
C LEU A 32 0.87 11.84 -7.07
N TYR A 33 1.67 12.88 -6.88
CA TYR A 33 1.20 14.11 -6.25
C TYR A 33 1.88 15.35 -6.83
N MET A 34 1.21 16.50 -6.72
CA MET A 34 1.81 17.82 -6.96
C MET A 34 2.49 18.33 -5.71
N ASN A 35 3.77 18.67 -5.80
CA ASN A 35 4.60 19.00 -4.65
C ASN A 35 4.55 20.50 -4.29
N HIS A 36 3.34 21.05 -4.22
CA HIS A 36 3.10 22.43 -3.86
C HIS A 36 1.76 22.61 -3.13
N GLY A 37 1.61 23.78 -2.51
CA GLY A 37 0.34 24.19 -1.92
C GLY A 37 -0.74 24.32 -3.01
N PRO A 38 -2.01 23.95 -2.72
CA PRO A 38 -2.57 23.70 -1.40
C PRO A 38 -2.55 22.22 -0.95
N LEU A 39 -1.84 21.32 -1.65
CA LEU A 39 -1.88 19.88 -1.39
C LEU A 39 -1.05 19.42 -0.18
N LEU A 40 0.03 20.14 0.14
CA LEU A 40 0.99 19.74 1.18
C LEU A 40 0.37 19.35 2.53
N PRO A 41 -0.63 20.06 3.09
CA PRO A 41 -1.29 19.63 4.33
C PRO A 41 -1.96 18.26 4.24
N SER A 42 -2.53 17.91 3.08
CA SER A 42 -3.12 16.58 2.84
C SER A 42 -2.02 15.52 2.70
N ILE A 43 -0.90 15.84 2.05
CA ILE A 43 0.27 14.94 1.96
C ILE A 43 0.81 14.58 3.35
N GLU A 44 0.93 15.57 4.24
CA GLU A 44 1.40 15.31 5.61
C GLU A 44 0.44 14.42 6.41
N GLN A 45 -0.87 14.57 6.21
CA GLN A 45 -1.85 13.66 6.82
C GLN A 45 -1.77 12.24 6.22
N ILE A 46 -1.57 12.12 4.91
CA ILE A 46 -1.40 10.82 4.23
C ILE A 46 -0.15 10.11 4.74
N LYS A 47 0.99 10.82 4.85
CA LYS A 47 2.23 10.27 5.44
C LYS A 47 2.00 9.74 6.86
N LYS A 48 1.27 10.50 7.69
CA LYS A 48 0.88 10.05 9.05
C LYS A 48 0.05 8.78 9.00
N VAL A 49 -0.95 8.68 8.12
CA VAL A 49 -1.74 7.45 7.94
C VAL A 49 -0.84 6.27 7.56
N PHE A 50 0.00 6.44 6.53
CA PHE A 50 0.88 5.38 6.04
C PHE A 50 1.87 4.88 7.09
N SER A 51 2.42 5.77 7.92
CA SER A 51 3.34 5.37 9.01
C SER A 51 2.72 4.40 10.02
N GLN A 52 1.39 4.37 10.14
CA GLN A 52 0.68 3.46 11.05
C GLN A 52 0.65 2.00 10.56
N TYR A 53 1.14 1.72 9.35
CA TYR A 53 1.15 0.38 8.76
C TYR A 53 2.52 -0.29 8.80
N GLY A 54 3.61 0.46 9.08
CA GLY A 54 4.96 -0.09 9.19
C GLY A 54 5.34 -0.92 7.96
N SER A 55 5.88 -2.11 8.18
CA SER A 55 6.28 -3.05 7.12
C SER A 55 5.13 -3.74 6.39
N LYS A 56 3.85 -3.43 6.70
CA LYS A 56 2.71 -3.97 5.95
C LYS A 56 2.54 -3.30 4.59
N ILE A 57 3.10 -2.10 4.41
CA ILE A 57 3.05 -1.37 3.14
C ILE A 57 4.43 -0.90 2.72
N THR A 58 4.69 -0.94 1.41
CA THR A 58 5.76 -0.16 0.77
C THR A 58 5.14 1.06 0.13
N VAL A 59 5.67 2.26 0.36
CA VAL A 59 5.17 3.48 -0.28
C VAL A 59 6.19 4.05 -1.26
N SER A 60 5.79 4.28 -2.49
CA SER A 60 6.55 5.01 -3.51
C SER A 60 5.86 6.35 -3.80
N TRP A 61 6.64 7.43 -3.81
CA TRP A 61 6.15 8.79 -4.03
C TRP A 61 6.71 9.34 -5.33
N TYR A 62 5.84 9.89 -6.16
CA TYR A 62 6.16 10.44 -7.47
C TYR A 62 5.67 11.88 -7.52
N ASP A 63 6.61 12.82 -7.61
CA ASP A 63 6.31 14.24 -7.78
C ASP A 63 6.03 14.51 -9.26
N PHE A 64 4.78 14.89 -9.55
CA PHE A 64 4.27 15.25 -10.87
C PHE A 64 5.18 16.23 -11.61
N GLU A 65 5.86 17.12 -10.89
CA GLU A 65 6.64 18.23 -11.46
C GLU A 65 8.10 17.84 -11.76
N THR A 66 8.43 16.56 -11.62
CA THR A 66 9.75 16.00 -11.91
C THR A 66 9.70 15.08 -13.13
N LYS A 67 10.86 14.87 -13.77
CA LYS A 67 11.00 13.89 -14.87
C LYS A 67 10.57 12.48 -14.47
N GLU A 68 10.79 12.08 -13.23
CA GLU A 68 10.37 10.77 -12.72
C GLU A 68 8.83 10.69 -12.63
N GLY A 69 8.19 11.74 -12.13
CA GLY A 69 6.72 11.83 -12.10
C GLY A 69 6.10 11.83 -13.49
N GLU A 70 6.66 12.58 -14.43
CA GLU A 70 6.23 12.57 -15.83
C GLU A 70 6.30 11.15 -16.45
N GLN A 71 7.40 10.43 -16.21
CA GLN A 71 7.55 9.04 -16.67
C GLN A 71 6.54 8.11 -15.98
N PHE A 72 6.31 8.29 -14.68
CA PHE A 72 5.36 7.49 -13.93
C PHE A 72 3.91 7.73 -14.39
N MET A 73 3.55 8.98 -14.67
CA MET A 73 2.27 9.34 -15.27
C MET A 73 2.05 8.64 -16.61
N ALA A 74 3.04 8.73 -17.51
CA ALA A 74 2.99 8.07 -18.81
C ALA A 74 2.81 6.55 -18.65
N LYS A 75 3.57 5.93 -17.74
CA LYS A 75 3.44 4.50 -17.40
C LYS A 75 2.05 4.13 -16.88
N LYS A 76 1.41 5.01 -16.11
CA LYS A 76 0.06 4.80 -15.54
C LYS A 76 -1.07 5.25 -16.47
N GLY A 77 -0.77 5.85 -17.62
CA GLY A 77 -1.78 6.41 -18.53
C GLY A 77 -2.50 7.63 -17.97
N VAL A 78 -1.87 8.38 -17.05
CA VAL A 78 -2.45 9.60 -16.46
C VAL A 78 -2.20 10.76 -17.41
N THR A 79 -3.29 11.28 -18.00
CA THR A 79 -3.25 12.40 -18.95
C THR A 79 -3.89 13.68 -18.41
N GLN A 80 -4.59 13.58 -17.29
CA GLN A 80 -5.30 14.69 -16.66
C GLN A 80 -4.42 15.38 -15.62
N HIS A 81 -4.59 16.71 -15.48
CA HIS A 81 -3.97 17.47 -14.40
C HIS A 81 -4.75 17.24 -13.10
N VAL A 82 -4.35 16.21 -12.35
CA VAL A 82 -4.98 15.80 -11.08
C VAL A 82 -3.97 15.96 -9.94
N PRO A 83 -4.28 16.70 -8.87
CA PRO A 83 -3.32 17.00 -7.81
C PRO A 83 -2.76 15.79 -7.07
N LEU A 84 -3.54 14.71 -6.95
CA LEU A 84 -3.20 13.53 -6.18
C LEU A 84 -3.86 12.29 -6.78
N ILE A 85 -3.12 11.20 -6.90
CA ILE A 85 -3.67 9.87 -7.13
C ILE A 85 -2.90 8.87 -6.25
N ILE A 86 -3.64 8.02 -5.54
CA ILE A 86 -3.09 6.95 -4.72
C ILE A 86 -3.53 5.62 -5.31
N TRP A 87 -2.57 4.75 -5.64
CA TRP A 87 -2.84 3.36 -5.99
C TRP A 87 -2.48 2.46 -4.83
N LEU A 88 -3.40 1.55 -4.49
CA LEU A 88 -3.27 0.52 -3.48
C LEU A 88 -3.26 -0.84 -4.21
N ASP A 89 -2.12 -1.52 -4.20
CA ASP A 89 -1.87 -2.74 -4.99
C ASP A 89 -2.23 -2.55 -6.49
N GLY A 90 -1.81 -1.41 -7.04
CA GLY A 90 -2.03 -1.06 -8.45
C GLY A 90 -3.44 -0.58 -8.79
N ARG A 91 -4.36 -0.48 -7.82
CA ARG A 91 -5.73 0.02 -8.01
C ARG A 91 -5.90 1.39 -7.36
N SER A 92 -6.38 2.38 -8.12
CA SER A 92 -6.73 3.71 -7.58
C SER A 92 -8.17 3.79 -7.07
N SER A 93 -8.88 2.67 -7.10
CA SER A 93 -10.21 2.54 -6.51
C SER A 93 -10.35 1.20 -5.78
N LEU A 94 -11.07 1.22 -4.66
CA LEU A 94 -11.35 0.05 -3.85
C LEU A 94 -12.77 0.13 -3.28
N PRO A 95 -13.43 -1.02 -3.07
CA PRO A 95 -14.60 -1.07 -2.23
C PRO A 95 -14.18 -0.83 -0.78
N VAL A 96 -14.74 0.20 -0.15
CA VAL A 96 -14.60 0.55 1.26
C VAL A 96 -15.98 0.73 1.84
N ASN A 97 -16.32 -0.02 2.89
CA ASN A 97 -17.64 0.02 3.54
C ASN A 97 -18.81 -0.13 2.54
N GLY A 98 -18.66 -1.01 1.54
CA GLY A 98 -19.68 -1.29 0.53
C GLY A 98 -19.82 -0.23 -0.58
N LYS A 99 -18.96 0.79 -0.60
CA LYS A 99 -18.92 1.83 -1.64
C LYS A 99 -17.60 1.80 -2.39
N GLU A 100 -17.65 1.95 -3.70
CA GLU A 100 -16.43 2.14 -4.50
C GLU A 100 -15.85 3.55 -4.22
N ILE A 101 -14.68 3.60 -3.62
CA ILE A 101 -13.93 4.83 -3.34
C ILE A 101 -12.80 4.98 -4.34
N LYS A 102 -12.69 6.16 -4.96
CA LYS A 102 -11.56 6.53 -5.84
C LYS A 102 -10.64 7.48 -5.09
N PHE A 103 -9.38 7.09 -4.89
CA PHE A 103 -8.37 7.90 -4.22
C PHE A 103 -7.69 8.86 -5.21
N VAL A 104 -8.47 9.80 -5.71
CA VAL A 104 -8.12 10.74 -6.79
C VAL A 104 -8.53 12.15 -6.38
N GLY A 105 -7.68 13.14 -6.60
CA GLY A 105 -7.89 14.52 -6.17
C GLY A 105 -7.68 14.74 -4.67
N PHE A 106 -7.98 15.94 -4.19
CA PHE A 106 -7.92 16.24 -2.76
C PHE A 106 -8.93 15.39 -1.98
N PRO A 107 -8.62 14.95 -0.75
CA PRO A 107 -9.65 14.44 0.15
C PRO A 107 -10.76 15.48 0.35
N THR A 108 -11.99 15.01 0.51
CA THR A 108 -13.19 15.82 0.74
C THR A 108 -12.96 16.77 1.92
N GLY A 109 -13.28 18.06 1.74
CA GLY A 109 -13.08 19.08 2.75
C GLY A 109 -11.65 19.63 2.83
N SER A 110 -10.75 19.24 1.91
CA SER A 110 -9.39 19.80 1.81
C SER A 110 -9.13 20.44 0.44
N GLY A 111 -8.35 21.51 0.41
CA GLY A 111 -7.98 22.19 -0.83
C GLY A 111 -9.16 22.77 -1.63
N PRO A 112 -8.92 23.21 -2.89
CA PRO A 112 -9.93 23.84 -3.73
C PRO A 112 -11.03 22.85 -4.11
N ALA A 113 -12.30 23.26 -3.94
CA ALA A 113 -13.47 22.40 -4.13
C ALA A 113 -13.51 21.72 -5.51
N PHE A 114 -13.07 22.41 -6.57
CA PHE A 114 -13.03 21.85 -7.93
C PHE A 114 -12.11 20.63 -8.09
N PHE A 115 -11.07 20.52 -7.25
CA PHE A 115 -10.12 19.41 -7.28
C PHE A 115 -10.38 18.36 -6.18
N GLN A 116 -11.45 18.50 -5.41
CA GLN A 116 -11.81 17.51 -4.39
C GLN A 116 -12.36 16.23 -5.02
N GLY A 117 -11.82 15.10 -4.59
CA GLY A 117 -12.38 13.79 -4.81
C GLY A 117 -13.50 13.48 -3.82
N LYS A 118 -14.13 12.33 -4.00
CA LYS A 118 -15.21 11.81 -3.12
C LYS A 118 -14.68 10.76 -2.15
N TRP A 119 -13.60 11.11 -1.45
CA TRP A 119 -12.91 10.23 -0.48
C TRP A 119 -12.39 11.06 0.71
N THR A 120 -12.10 10.41 1.82
CA THR A 120 -11.65 11.02 3.08
C THR A 120 -10.41 10.29 3.63
N MET A 121 -9.73 10.87 4.63
CA MET A 121 -8.64 10.17 5.33
C MET A 121 -9.12 8.89 6.03
N GLU A 122 -10.39 8.84 6.44
CA GLU A 122 -10.98 7.64 7.02
C GLU A 122 -11.17 6.55 5.95
N ASP A 123 -11.62 6.90 4.74
CA ASP A 123 -11.69 5.95 3.64
C ASP A 123 -10.31 5.35 3.30
N LEU A 124 -9.26 6.18 3.36
CA LEU A 124 -7.89 5.72 3.13
C LEU A 124 -7.44 4.73 4.20
N ARG A 125 -7.72 5.00 5.48
CA ARG A 125 -7.46 4.06 6.59
C ARG A 125 -8.23 2.76 6.40
N ASN A 126 -9.54 2.83 6.19
CA ASN A 126 -10.39 1.65 6.02
C ASN A 126 -9.95 0.81 4.81
N GLY A 127 -9.59 1.46 3.70
CA GLY A 127 -9.05 0.77 2.52
C GLY A 127 -7.73 0.05 2.80
N LEU A 128 -6.80 0.70 3.52
CA LEU A 128 -5.53 0.09 3.94
C LEU A 128 -5.73 -1.03 4.95
N ASP A 129 -6.62 -0.88 5.93
CA ASP A 129 -6.94 -1.89 6.92
C ASP A 129 -7.48 -3.17 6.25
N GLN A 130 -8.40 -3.00 5.30
CA GLN A 130 -8.96 -4.08 4.49
C GLN A 130 -7.88 -4.86 3.72
N ILE A 131 -6.98 -4.17 3.01
CA ILE A 131 -5.98 -4.83 2.14
C ILE A 131 -4.74 -5.33 2.89
N THR A 132 -4.45 -4.79 4.07
CA THR A 132 -3.33 -5.23 4.92
C THR A 132 -3.76 -6.25 5.99
N ASN A 133 -5.05 -6.65 6.01
CA ASN A 133 -5.65 -7.49 7.05
C ASN A 133 -5.36 -6.97 8.47
N LYS A 134 -5.28 -5.64 8.64
CA LYS A 134 -5.17 -5.00 9.94
C LYS A 134 -6.61 -4.89 10.48
N LYS A 135 -6.97 -5.80 11.38
CA LYS A 135 -8.19 -5.67 12.19
C LYS A 135 -7.93 -4.73 13.36
#